data_AF-A0A376Y5Q6-F1
#
_entry.id   AF-A0A376Y5Q6-F1
#
_cell.length_a   1.000
_cell.length_b   1.000
_cell.length_c   1.000
_cell.angle_alpha   90.00
_cell.angle_beta   90.00
_cell.angle_gamma   90.00
#
_symmetry.space_group_name_H-M   'P 1'
#
loop_
_entity.id
_entity.type
_entity.pdbx_description
1 polymer ?
#
loop_
_entity_poly.entity_id
_entity_poly.type
_entity_poly.pdbx_seq_one_letter_code
_entity_poly.pdbx_strand_id
1 'polypeptide(L)'
;MHTNWQVCSLVVQAKSERISDISTQLNAFPGCEVAVSDAPSGQLIVVVEAEDSETLIQTIESVRNVEGVLAVSLVYHQQEEQGEENTMKLSRRSFMKANAVAAAAAAAGLSVPGVARAVVGQQEAIKWDKAPCRFCGTGCGVLVGTQQGRVVACQGDPDAPVNRGLNCIKGYFLPKIMYGKDRLTQPLLRMKNGQYDKEGEFTPITWDQAFDVMEEKFKTALKEKGPESIGMFGSGQWTIWEGYAASKLFKAGFRSNNIDPNARHCMASAVVGLCVPLVWMSRWAAMTTSSRLTRLCCGAQTWRKCTRSSGRASLTVVSLTRTSPWRCFLPTSIVASSWRITASSLRRNLTW
;
A
#
# COMPACT_ATOMS: atom_id res chain seq x y z
N MET A 1 -2.99 -40.03 -8.65
CA MET A 1 -2.16 -39.18 -7.79
C MET A 1 -1.65 -38.03 -8.65
N HIS A 2 -2.16 -36.82 -8.41
CA HIS A 2 -1.77 -35.62 -9.16
C HIS A 2 -0.38 -35.18 -8.69
N THR A 3 0.64 -35.32 -9.52
CA THR A 3 1.99 -34.81 -9.22
C THR A 3 2.06 -33.35 -9.65
N ASN A 4 2.01 -32.44 -8.67
CA ASN A 4 2.10 -30.99 -8.88
C ASN A 4 3.56 -30.56 -8.89
N TRP A 5 4.28 -30.98 -9.92
CA TRP A 5 5.72 -30.72 -10.04
C TRP A 5 6.00 -29.21 -10.13
N GLN A 6 6.97 -28.74 -9.35
CA GLN A 6 7.33 -27.32 -9.23
C GLN A 6 8.80 -27.09 -9.51
N VAL A 7 9.09 -25.99 -10.19
CA VAL A 7 10.45 -25.48 -10.40
C VAL A 7 10.53 -24.07 -9.87
N CYS A 8 11.60 -23.80 -9.13
CA CYS A 8 11.90 -22.46 -8.67
C CYS A 8 13.37 -22.11 -8.93
N SER A 9 13.66 -20.83 -9.14
CA SER A 9 15.04 -20.34 -9.13
C SER A 9 15.26 -19.39 -7.98
N LEU A 10 16.39 -19.60 -7.32
CA LEU A 10 16.86 -18.85 -6.18
C LEU A 10 18.16 -18.14 -6.55
N VAL A 11 18.24 -16.85 -6.25
CA VAL A 11 19.51 -16.14 -6.16
C VAL A 11 19.95 -16.19 -4.70
N VAL A 12 21.03 -16.92 -4.45
CA VAL A 12 21.62 -17.12 -3.14
C VAL A 12 22.84 -16.22 -3.02
N GLN A 13 22.81 -15.30 -2.06
CA GLN A 13 23.96 -14.50 -1.67
C GLN A 13 24.69 -15.24 -0.56
N ALA A 14 25.98 -15.52 -0.74
CA ALA A 14 26.84 -16.23 0.18
C ALA A 14 28.15 -15.47 0.44
N LYS A 15 28.89 -15.88 1.47
CA LYS A 15 30.26 -15.39 1.69
C LYS A 15 31.17 -15.87 0.56
N SER A 16 31.84 -14.94 -0.12
CA SER A 16 32.71 -15.20 -1.27
C SER A 16 33.78 -16.26 -1.01
N GLU A 17 34.33 -16.29 0.21
CA GLU A 17 35.37 -17.24 0.64
C GLU A 17 34.91 -18.70 0.74
N ARG A 18 33.59 -18.96 0.85
CA ARG A 18 33.01 -20.31 1.04
C ARG A 18 32.12 -20.76 -0.13
N ILE A 19 32.18 -20.09 -1.28
CA ILE A 19 31.28 -20.37 -2.41
C ILE A 19 31.45 -21.79 -2.96
N SER A 20 32.66 -22.34 -3.03
CA SER A 20 32.91 -23.71 -3.50
C SER A 20 32.25 -24.76 -2.59
N ASP A 21 32.37 -24.56 -1.28
CA ASP A 21 31.86 -25.49 -0.27
C ASP A 21 30.33 -25.42 -0.23
N ILE A 22 29.78 -24.19 -0.27
CA ILE A 22 28.34 -23.94 -0.31
C ILE A 22 27.75 -24.51 -1.59
N SER A 23 28.39 -24.32 -2.75
CA SER A 23 27.91 -24.90 -4.01
C SER A 23 27.86 -26.43 -3.95
N THR A 24 28.83 -27.06 -3.30
CA THR A 24 28.87 -28.52 -3.13
C THR A 24 27.76 -29.00 -2.21
N GLN A 25 27.53 -28.31 -1.08
CA GLN A 25 26.45 -28.61 -0.15
C GLN A 25 25.07 -28.40 -0.78
N LEU A 26 24.91 -27.35 -1.60
CA LEU A 26 23.66 -27.06 -2.28
C LEU A 26 23.29 -28.12 -3.32
N ASN A 27 24.27 -28.61 -4.08
CA ASN A 27 24.07 -29.72 -5.02
C ASN A 27 23.81 -31.06 -4.33
N ALA A 28 24.12 -31.20 -3.03
CA ALA A 28 23.83 -32.42 -2.28
C ALA A 28 22.36 -32.49 -1.82
N PHE A 29 21.61 -31.39 -1.83
CA PHE A 29 20.19 -31.40 -1.50
C PHE A 29 19.36 -32.03 -2.63
N PRO A 30 18.32 -32.82 -2.28
CA PRO A 30 17.46 -33.46 -3.28
C PRO A 30 16.72 -32.39 -4.10
N GLY A 31 16.88 -32.46 -5.43
CA GLY A 31 16.22 -31.55 -6.36
C GLY A 31 16.88 -30.17 -6.50
N CYS A 32 18.03 -29.92 -5.88
CA CYS A 32 18.79 -28.67 -6.01
C CYS A 32 19.91 -28.81 -7.04
N GLU A 33 20.03 -27.82 -7.92
CA GLU A 33 21.07 -27.73 -8.95
C GLU A 33 21.63 -26.30 -8.98
N VAL A 34 22.92 -26.16 -8.68
CA VAL A 34 23.63 -24.86 -8.81
C VAL A 34 23.99 -24.64 -10.27
N ALA A 35 23.24 -23.76 -10.93
CA ALA A 35 23.39 -23.49 -12.36
C ALA A 35 24.51 -22.48 -12.66
N VAL A 36 24.77 -21.54 -11.74
CA VAL A 36 25.81 -20.52 -11.87
C VAL A 36 26.40 -20.21 -10.50
N SER A 37 27.72 -20.11 -10.42
CA SER A 37 28.42 -19.60 -9.24
C SER A 37 29.35 -18.46 -9.67
N ASP A 38 29.23 -17.32 -9.01
CA ASP A 38 30.09 -16.16 -9.21
C ASP A 38 30.81 -15.84 -7.89
N ALA A 39 32.02 -16.39 -7.76
CA ALA A 39 32.86 -16.22 -6.57
C ALA A 39 33.17 -14.74 -6.21
N PRO A 40 33.44 -13.85 -7.20
CA PRO A 40 33.67 -12.43 -6.94
C PRO A 40 32.47 -11.67 -6.36
N SER A 41 31.25 -11.86 -6.88
CA SER A 41 30.06 -11.16 -6.36
C SER A 41 29.43 -11.83 -5.14
N GLY A 42 29.86 -13.03 -4.78
CA GLY A 42 29.24 -13.78 -3.68
C GLY A 42 27.90 -14.40 -4.06
N GLN A 43 27.57 -14.53 -5.35
CA GLN A 43 26.24 -14.95 -5.82
C GLN A 43 26.23 -16.35 -6.43
N LEU A 44 25.15 -17.07 -6.15
CA LEU A 44 24.87 -18.41 -6.63
C LEU A 44 23.45 -18.45 -7.19
N ILE A 45 23.26 -19.04 -8.36
CA ILE A 45 21.94 -19.32 -8.93
C ILE A 45 21.64 -20.78 -8.70
N VAL A 46 20.61 -21.05 -7.92
CA VAL A 46 20.18 -22.41 -7.56
C VAL A 46 18.79 -22.64 -8.14
N VAL A 47 18.65 -23.71 -8.91
CA VAL A 47 17.34 -24.20 -9.35
C VAL A 47 16.91 -25.30 -8.39
N VAL A 48 15.68 -25.21 -7.89
CA VAL A 48 15.10 -26.22 -7.00
C VAL A 48 13.88 -26.82 -7.66
N GLU A 49 13.81 -28.14 -7.63
CA GLU A 49 12.70 -28.94 -8.14
C GLU A 49 12.07 -29.74 -7.02
N ALA A 50 10.74 -29.75 -6.97
CA ALA A 50 9.99 -30.51 -5.96
C ALA A 50 8.70 -31.08 -6.56
N GLU A 51 8.20 -32.17 -5.98
CA GLU A 51 6.95 -32.81 -6.42
C GLU A 51 5.69 -32.10 -5.90
N ASP A 52 5.84 -31.26 -4.87
CA ASP A 52 4.77 -30.51 -4.22
C ASP A 52 5.30 -29.20 -3.58
N SER A 53 4.38 -28.29 -3.23
CA SER A 53 4.71 -26.98 -2.66
C SER A 53 5.36 -27.05 -1.27
N GLU A 54 5.03 -28.05 -0.47
CA GLU A 54 5.50 -28.18 0.91
C GLU A 54 6.96 -28.60 0.92
N THR A 55 7.30 -29.62 0.14
CA THR A 55 8.67 -30.06 -0.13
C THR A 55 9.51 -28.91 -0.71
N LEU A 56 8.95 -28.11 -1.63
CA LEU A 56 9.67 -26.95 -2.18
C LEU A 56 10.04 -25.93 -1.10
N ILE A 57 9.09 -25.59 -0.22
CA ILE A 57 9.31 -24.62 0.86
C ILE A 57 10.36 -25.16 1.85
N GLN A 58 10.27 -26.43 2.24
CA GLN A 58 11.24 -27.07 3.13
C GLN A 58 12.66 -27.06 2.53
N THR A 59 12.80 -27.29 1.23
CA THR A 59 14.09 -27.22 0.55
C THR A 59 14.63 -25.79 0.51
N ILE A 60 13.79 -24.78 0.22
CA ILE A 60 14.20 -23.36 0.25
C ILE A 60 14.66 -22.94 1.66
N GLU A 61 13.97 -23.40 2.71
CA GLU A 61 14.37 -23.17 4.09
C GLU A 61 15.69 -23.86 4.43
N SER A 62 15.90 -25.09 3.94
CA SER A 62 17.15 -25.81 4.11
C SER A 62 18.32 -25.09 3.43
N VAL A 63 18.12 -24.59 2.20
CA VAL A 63 19.10 -23.77 1.47
C VAL A 63 19.44 -22.49 2.24
N ARG A 64 18.45 -21.86 2.87
CA ARG A 64 18.68 -20.65 3.69
C ARG A 64 19.50 -20.93 4.94
N ASN A 65 19.38 -22.11 5.53
CA ASN A 65 20.05 -22.50 6.77
C ASN A 65 21.47 -23.05 6.56
N VAL A 66 21.96 -23.09 5.32
CA VAL A 66 23.35 -23.47 5.03
C VAL A 66 24.32 -22.45 5.62
N GLU A 67 25.34 -22.94 6.33
CA GLU A 67 26.32 -22.10 6.99
C GLU A 67 27.11 -21.27 5.95
N GLY A 68 27.00 -19.95 6.03
CA GLY A 68 27.65 -19.02 5.09
C GLY A 68 26.75 -18.46 3.99
N VAL A 69 25.49 -18.89 3.92
CA VAL A 69 24.45 -18.21 3.14
C VAL A 69 23.98 -16.96 3.90
N LEU A 70 23.96 -15.82 3.22
CA LEU A 70 23.59 -14.51 3.77
C LEU A 70 22.14 -14.16 3.44
N ALA A 71 21.69 -14.47 2.23
CA ALA A 71 20.32 -14.23 1.77
C ALA A 71 19.93 -15.19 0.65
N VAL A 72 18.63 -15.48 0.56
CA VAL A 72 18.04 -16.30 -0.51
C VAL A 72 16.84 -15.54 -1.07
N SER A 73 16.89 -15.23 -2.36
CA SER A 73 15.84 -14.52 -3.09
C SER A 73 15.21 -15.45 -4.12
N LEU A 74 13.92 -15.72 -3.98
CA LEU A 74 13.15 -16.47 -4.98
C LEU A 74 12.85 -15.55 -6.17
N VAL A 75 13.39 -15.88 -7.34
CA VAL A 75 13.25 -15.07 -8.56
C VAL A 75 12.22 -15.64 -9.51
N TYR A 76 12.14 -16.97 -9.61
CA TYR A 76 11.20 -17.65 -10.49
C TYR A 76 10.49 -18.76 -9.72
N HIS A 77 9.19 -18.92 -9.97
CA HIS A 77 8.42 -20.07 -9.50
C HIS A 77 7.38 -20.42 -10.55
N GLN A 78 7.43 -21.64 -11.06
CA GLN A 78 6.45 -22.17 -11.98
C GLN A 78 5.96 -23.54 -11.48
N GLN A 79 4.65 -23.73 -11.52
CA GLN A 79 3.98 -24.97 -11.21
C GLN A 79 3.46 -25.59 -12.51
N GLU A 80 3.69 -26.89 -12.69
CA GLU A 80 3.13 -27.64 -13.82
C GLU A 80 1.72 -28.15 -13.43
N GLU A 81 0.67 -27.60 -14.04
CA GLU A 81 -0.68 -28.17 -14.01
C GLU A 81 -0.83 -29.09 -15.23
N GLN A 82 -1.05 -30.40 -15.02
CA GLN A 82 -1.26 -31.36 -16.13
C GLN A 82 -2.60 -31.09 -16.84
N GLY A 83 -2.53 -30.33 -17.93
CA GLY A 83 -3.47 -30.40 -19.05
C GLY A 83 -2.75 -31.07 -20.23
N GLU A 84 -3.30 -32.22 -20.64
CA GLU A 84 -2.98 -33.03 -21.83
C GLU A 84 -1.65 -33.81 -21.87
N GLU A 85 -1.86 -35.12 -21.91
CA GLU A 85 -0.91 -36.21 -22.11
C GLU A 85 -0.23 -36.06 -23.49
N ASN A 86 1.06 -35.72 -23.50
CA ASN A 86 1.90 -35.98 -24.66
C ASN A 86 3.33 -36.32 -24.23
N THR A 87 3.80 -37.41 -24.82
CA THR A 87 4.96 -38.23 -24.48
C THR A 87 6.29 -37.52 -24.75
N MET A 88 6.66 -36.49 -23.96
CA MET A 88 8.02 -35.90 -23.91
C MET A 88 8.27 -35.23 -22.54
N LYS A 89 8.22 -36.00 -21.44
CA LYS A 89 8.43 -35.45 -20.07
C LYS A 89 9.83 -34.86 -19.83
N LEU A 90 10.82 -35.18 -20.67
CA LEU A 90 12.21 -34.73 -20.48
C LEU A 90 12.53 -33.37 -21.13
N SER A 91 11.84 -32.95 -22.21
CA SER A 91 12.19 -31.67 -22.88
C SER A 91 11.55 -30.43 -22.23
N ARG A 92 10.32 -30.55 -21.71
CA ARG A 92 9.59 -29.46 -21.05
C ARG A 92 10.21 -29.08 -19.70
N ARG A 93 10.62 -30.07 -18.91
CA ARG A 93 11.30 -29.85 -17.62
C ARG A 93 12.63 -29.14 -17.81
N SER A 94 13.46 -29.59 -18.76
CA SER A 94 14.71 -28.91 -19.11
C SER A 94 14.48 -27.49 -19.64
N PHE A 95 13.40 -27.24 -20.39
CA PHE A 95 13.03 -25.89 -20.82
C PHE A 95 12.64 -24.98 -19.64
N MET A 96 11.86 -25.48 -18.69
CA MET A 96 11.51 -24.73 -17.47
C MET A 96 12.73 -24.44 -16.61
N LYS A 97 13.64 -25.41 -16.42
CA LYS A 97 14.93 -25.17 -15.74
C LYS A 97 15.72 -24.08 -16.44
N ALA A 98 15.87 -24.16 -17.76
CA ALA A 98 16.61 -23.16 -18.53
C ALA A 98 16.00 -21.75 -18.38
N ASN A 99 14.68 -21.62 -18.38
CA ASN A 99 14.00 -20.35 -18.07
C ASN A 99 14.23 -19.87 -16.64
N ALA A 100 14.18 -20.78 -15.65
CA ALA A 100 14.42 -20.47 -14.25
C ALA A 100 15.85 -19.93 -14.03
N VAL A 101 16.84 -20.57 -14.67
CA VAL A 101 18.25 -20.11 -14.69
C VAL A 101 18.36 -18.75 -15.37
N ALA A 102 17.75 -18.57 -16.55
CA ALA A 102 17.81 -17.32 -17.29
C ALA A 102 17.19 -16.14 -16.50
N ALA A 103 16.04 -16.35 -15.87
CA ALA A 103 15.37 -15.34 -15.06
C ALA A 103 16.20 -14.94 -13.83
N ALA A 104 16.78 -15.93 -13.13
CA ALA A 104 17.67 -15.68 -12.00
C ALA A 104 18.95 -14.95 -12.42
N ALA A 105 19.53 -15.32 -13.56
CA ALA A 105 20.73 -14.69 -14.09
C ALA A 105 20.48 -13.24 -14.48
N ALA A 106 19.36 -12.95 -15.13
CA ALA A 106 18.95 -11.58 -15.45
C ALA A 106 18.72 -10.74 -14.17
N ALA A 107 18.10 -11.30 -13.13
CA ALA A 107 17.90 -10.62 -11.86
C ALA A 107 19.22 -10.39 -11.09
N ALA A 108 20.17 -11.31 -11.22
CA ALA A 108 21.50 -11.24 -10.60
C ALA A 108 22.52 -10.43 -11.42
N GLY A 109 22.22 -10.07 -12.68
CA GLY A 109 23.17 -9.41 -13.58
C GLY A 109 24.30 -10.32 -14.08
N LEU A 110 24.12 -11.65 -14.02
CA LEU A 110 25.10 -12.65 -14.44
C LEU A 110 24.83 -13.14 -15.86
N SER A 111 25.90 -13.40 -16.64
CA SER A 111 25.79 -14.00 -17.98
C SER A 111 25.98 -15.51 -17.92
N VAL A 112 25.04 -16.30 -18.45
CA VAL A 112 25.14 -17.78 -18.47
C VAL A 112 25.51 -18.29 -19.86
N PRO A 113 26.65 -18.99 -20.04
CA PRO A 113 27.01 -19.62 -21.30
C PRO A 113 26.01 -20.72 -21.68
N GLY A 114 25.52 -20.74 -22.93
CA GLY A 114 24.71 -21.84 -23.48
C GLY A 114 23.18 -21.74 -23.28
N VAL A 115 22.69 -20.95 -22.32
CA VAL A 115 21.24 -20.73 -22.11
C VAL A 115 20.66 -19.71 -23.11
N ALA A 116 21.53 -18.90 -23.73
CA ALA A 116 21.18 -17.84 -24.68
C ALA A 116 20.57 -18.30 -26.01
N ARG A 117 20.49 -19.61 -26.30
CA ARG A 117 19.95 -20.11 -27.59
C ARG A 117 18.64 -20.88 -27.50
N ALA A 118 18.27 -21.42 -26.34
CA ALA A 118 17.03 -22.17 -26.17
C ALA A 118 15.84 -21.30 -25.71
N VAL A 119 16.11 -20.11 -25.15
CA VAL A 119 15.10 -19.23 -24.53
C VAL A 119 14.82 -17.97 -25.38
N VAL A 120 15.63 -17.68 -26.39
CA VAL A 120 15.50 -16.46 -27.24
C VAL A 120 14.51 -16.70 -28.39
N GLY A 121 13.36 -17.26 -28.06
CA GLY A 121 12.16 -17.19 -28.88
C GLY A 121 11.31 -16.02 -28.41
N GLN A 122 11.52 -14.83 -29.01
CA GLN A 122 10.66 -13.64 -28.89
C GLN A 122 9.99 -13.42 -27.52
N GLN A 123 10.75 -13.34 -26.43
CA GLN A 123 10.23 -12.72 -25.21
C GLN A 123 10.39 -11.21 -25.33
N GLU A 124 9.28 -10.49 -25.46
CA GLU A 124 9.26 -9.05 -25.19
C GLU A 124 9.89 -8.83 -23.82
N ALA A 125 10.84 -7.89 -23.73
CA ALA A 125 11.55 -7.61 -22.50
C ALA A 125 10.57 -7.22 -21.38
N ILE A 126 10.77 -7.78 -20.18
CA ILE A 126 9.97 -7.43 -19.00
C ILE A 126 10.23 -5.96 -18.66
N LYS A 127 9.17 -5.15 -18.66
CA LYS A 127 9.23 -3.76 -18.21
C LYS A 127 9.08 -3.70 -16.70
N TRP A 128 10.06 -3.11 -16.02
CA TRP A 128 10.08 -2.96 -14.57
C TRP A 128 9.69 -1.55 -14.16
N ASP A 129 8.64 -1.41 -13.35
CA ASP A 129 8.18 -0.15 -12.80
C ASP A 129 8.17 -0.18 -11.26
N LYS A 130 8.46 0.95 -10.61
CA LYS A 130 8.47 1.07 -9.14
C LYS A 130 7.04 1.23 -8.61
N ALA A 131 6.71 0.52 -7.54
CA ALA A 131 5.45 0.65 -6.81
C ALA A 131 5.64 0.40 -5.31
N PRO A 132 4.78 0.95 -4.44
CA PRO A 132 4.72 0.51 -3.04
C PRO A 132 4.04 -0.87 -2.94
N CYS A 133 4.48 -1.68 -1.99
CA CYS A 133 3.82 -2.94 -1.65
C CYS A 133 2.35 -2.71 -1.24
N ARG A 134 1.44 -3.53 -1.78
CA ARG A 134 -0.02 -3.36 -1.61
C ARG A 134 -0.55 -3.67 -0.20
N PHE A 135 0.28 -4.20 0.70
CA PHE A 135 -0.16 -4.76 1.98
C PHE A 135 -0.06 -3.80 3.17
N CYS A 136 0.95 -3.96 4.02
CA CYS A 136 1.02 -3.31 5.34
C CYS A 136 1.65 -1.92 5.29
N GLY A 137 1.45 -1.15 6.36
CA GLY A 137 1.96 0.22 6.51
C GLY A 137 3.49 0.35 6.61
N THR A 138 4.25 -0.74 6.53
CA THR A 138 5.72 -0.67 6.40
C THR A 138 6.12 0.05 5.13
N GLY A 139 5.38 -0.15 4.03
CA GLY A 139 5.61 0.58 2.78
C GLY A 139 6.88 0.15 2.03
N CYS A 140 7.18 -1.15 1.97
CA CYS A 140 8.30 -1.67 1.17
C CYS A 140 8.17 -1.21 -0.30
N GLY A 141 9.27 -0.73 -0.89
CA GLY A 141 9.35 -0.45 -2.31
C GLY A 141 9.56 -1.74 -3.10
N VAL A 142 8.82 -1.91 -4.20
CA VAL A 142 8.91 -3.08 -5.07
C VAL A 142 9.07 -2.66 -6.52
N LEU A 143 9.75 -3.50 -7.29
CA LEU A 143 9.80 -3.44 -8.75
C LEU A 143 8.80 -4.47 -9.30
N VAL A 144 7.88 -3.98 -10.11
CA VAL A 144 6.81 -4.77 -10.72
C VAL A 144 7.17 -5.03 -12.18
N GLY A 145 7.39 -6.30 -12.51
CA GLY A 145 7.71 -6.75 -13.86
C GLY A 145 6.44 -7.00 -14.66
N THR A 146 6.25 -6.23 -15.73
CA THR A 146 5.12 -6.36 -16.66
C THR A 146 5.58 -6.90 -18.00
N GLN A 147 4.79 -7.82 -18.56
CA GLN A 147 5.02 -8.41 -19.87
C GLN A 147 3.65 -8.69 -20.50
N GLN A 148 3.45 -8.34 -21.78
CA GLN A 148 2.19 -8.54 -22.50
C GLN A 148 0.95 -8.02 -21.73
N GLY A 149 1.08 -6.86 -21.09
CA GLY A 149 0.00 -6.24 -20.31
C GLY A 149 -0.35 -6.94 -18.99
N ARG A 150 0.44 -7.94 -18.56
CA ARG A 150 0.25 -8.69 -17.33
C ARG A 150 1.43 -8.50 -16.38
N VAL A 151 1.16 -8.50 -15.08
CA VAL A 151 2.22 -8.55 -14.06
C VAL A 151 2.68 -9.99 -13.92
N VAL A 152 3.95 -10.23 -14.26
CA VAL A 152 4.56 -11.57 -14.28
C VAL A 152 5.51 -11.80 -13.11
N ALA A 153 6.12 -10.74 -12.59
CA ALA A 153 7.11 -10.84 -11.52
C ALA A 153 7.06 -9.64 -10.57
N CYS A 154 7.56 -9.83 -9.36
CA CYS A 154 7.74 -8.77 -8.38
C CYS A 154 9.01 -9.05 -7.57
N GLN A 155 9.84 -8.02 -7.38
CA GLN A 155 11.02 -8.09 -6.53
C GLN A 155 11.08 -6.87 -5.60
N GLY A 156 11.82 -6.96 -4.51
CA GLY A 156 12.07 -5.79 -3.66
C GLY A 156 12.96 -4.79 -4.41
N ASP A 157 12.67 -3.50 -4.27
CA ASP A 157 13.51 -2.45 -4.86
C ASP A 157 14.80 -2.30 -4.01
N PRO A 158 16.01 -2.56 -4.57
CA PRO A 158 17.27 -2.39 -3.84
C PRO A 158 17.51 -0.96 -3.37
N ASP A 159 17.01 0.03 -4.12
CA ASP A 159 17.18 1.45 -3.81
C ASP A 159 16.20 1.95 -2.76
N ALA A 160 15.15 1.17 -2.45
CA ALA A 160 14.14 1.60 -1.49
C ALA A 160 14.71 1.60 -0.07
N PRO A 161 14.71 2.76 0.63
CA PRO A 161 15.39 2.88 1.93
C PRO A 161 14.75 2.03 3.03
N VAL A 162 13.46 1.71 2.88
CA VAL A 162 12.66 0.94 3.85
C VAL A 162 13.11 -0.51 3.92
N ASN A 163 13.34 -1.14 2.76
CA ASN A 163 13.49 -2.59 2.67
C ASN A 163 14.77 -3.05 1.94
N ARG A 164 15.49 -2.15 1.25
CA ARG A 164 16.80 -2.42 0.62
C ARG A 164 16.83 -3.73 -0.18
N GLY A 165 15.82 -3.93 -1.03
CA GLY A 165 15.70 -5.12 -1.88
C GLY A 165 14.96 -6.32 -1.25
N LEU A 166 14.65 -6.29 0.05
CA LEU A 166 13.99 -7.42 0.72
C LEU A 166 12.46 -7.31 0.71
N ASN A 167 11.79 -8.45 0.67
CA ASN A 167 10.34 -8.56 0.87
C ASN A 167 10.01 -9.66 1.89
N CYS A 168 8.82 -9.57 2.50
CA CYS A 168 8.24 -10.71 3.22
C CYS A 168 7.46 -11.61 2.26
N ILE A 169 6.97 -12.76 2.75
CA ILE A 169 6.22 -13.74 1.93
C ILE A 169 5.06 -13.11 1.14
N LYS A 170 4.33 -12.18 1.75
CA LYS A 170 3.23 -11.46 1.09
C LYS A 170 3.72 -10.62 -0.09
N GLY A 171 4.88 -9.96 0.07
CA GLY A 171 5.49 -9.13 -0.97
C GLY A 171 5.95 -9.94 -2.18
N TYR A 172 6.55 -11.11 -1.95
CA TYR A 172 7.01 -11.98 -3.05
C TYR A 172 5.85 -12.49 -3.93
N PHE A 173 4.66 -12.68 -3.36
CA PHE A 173 3.49 -13.16 -4.10
C PHE A 173 2.54 -12.06 -4.61
N LEU A 174 2.99 -10.80 -4.63
CA LEU A 174 2.19 -9.67 -5.15
C LEU A 174 1.58 -9.89 -6.55
N PRO A 175 2.27 -10.49 -7.54
CA PRO A 175 1.70 -10.69 -8.88
C PRO A 175 0.41 -11.50 -8.88
N LYS A 176 0.24 -12.43 -7.92
CA LYS A 176 -0.89 -13.37 -7.92
C LYS A 176 -2.21 -12.74 -7.45
N ILE A 177 -2.16 -11.67 -6.66
CA ILE A 177 -3.35 -11.12 -5.96
C ILE A 177 -4.42 -10.54 -6.91
N MET A 178 -4.04 -10.18 -8.13
CA MET A 178 -4.94 -9.56 -9.12
C MET A 178 -5.67 -10.57 -10.01
N TYR A 179 -5.30 -11.84 -9.93
CA TYR A 179 -5.70 -12.87 -10.89
C TYR A 179 -6.48 -14.03 -10.25
N GLY A 180 -7.20 -13.75 -9.15
CA GLY A 180 -8.19 -14.68 -8.61
C GLY A 180 -9.26 -15.01 -9.66
N LYS A 181 -9.70 -16.28 -9.71
CA LYS A 181 -10.71 -16.77 -10.67
C LYS A 181 -12.08 -16.09 -10.51
N ASP A 182 -12.35 -15.58 -9.31
CA ASP A 182 -13.58 -14.94 -8.86
C ASP A 182 -13.54 -13.41 -8.91
N ARG A 183 -12.58 -12.83 -9.66
CA ARG A 183 -12.50 -11.38 -9.82
C ARG A 183 -13.78 -10.83 -10.44
N LEU A 184 -14.40 -9.85 -9.77
CA LEU A 184 -15.58 -9.16 -10.28
C LEU A 184 -15.25 -8.41 -11.57
N THR A 185 -15.99 -8.71 -12.64
CA THR A 185 -15.82 -8.13 -13.99
C THR A 185 -16.95 -7.20 -14.41
N GLN A 186 -18.11 -7.29 -13.77
CA GLN A 186 -19.30 -6.52 -14.10
C GLN A 186 -20.09 -6.13 -12.84
N PRO A 187 -20.84 -5.02 -12.86
CA PRO A 187 -21.75 -4.66 -11.78
C PRO A 187 -22.81 -5.74 -11.56
N LEU A 188 -23.17 -5.96 -10.29
CA LEU A 188 -24.18 -6.93 -9.87
C LEU A 188 -25.26 -6.21 -9.06
N LEU A 189 -26.53 -6.41 -9.42
CA LEU A 189 -27.68 -5.85 -8.72
C LEU A 189 -28.58 -6.98 -8.23
N ARG A 190 -29.13 -6.83 -7.03
CA ARG A 190 -30.15 -7.76 -6.53
C ARG A 190 -31.45 -7.52 -7.27
N MET A 191 -31.92 -8.52 -7.99
CA MET A 191 -33.13 -8.43 -8.80
C MET A 191 -34.15 -9.53 -8.48
N LYS A 192 -35.42 -9.16 -8.54
CA LYS A 192 -36.57 -10.07 -8.51
C LYS A 192 -37.61 -9.54 -9.50
N ASN A 193 -38.15 -10.42 -10.35
CA ASN A 193 -39.12 -10.04 -11.39
C ASN A 193 -38.65 -8.90 -12.32
N GLY A 194 -37.35 -8.84 -12.62
CA GLY A 194 -36.76 -7.82 -13.50
C GLY A 194 -36.62 -6.43 -12.89
N GLN A 195 -36.82 -6.27 -11.57
CA GLN A 195 -36.65 -5.01 -10.86
C GLN A 195 -35.73 -5.19 -9.64
N TYR A 196 -35.19 -4.07 -9.14
CA TYR A 196 -34.42 -4.06 -7.90
C TYR A 196 -35.27 -4.56 -6.73
N ASP A 197 -34.79 -5.60 -6.04
CA ASP A 197 -35.40 -6.13 -4.83
C ASP A 197 -34.30 -6.48 -3.82
N LYS A 198 -34.48 -6.12 -2.56
CA LYS A 198 -33.49 -6.34 -1.50
C LYS A 198 -33.28 -7.83 -1.19
N GLU A 199 -34.30 -8.64 -1.41
CA GLU A 199 -34.28 -10.10 -1.24
C GLU A 199 -34.02 -10.84 -2.56
N GLY A 200 -33.72 -10.11 -3.65
CA GLY A 200 -33.40 -10.67 -4.95
C GLY A 200 -32.00 -11.29 -5.05
N GLU A 201 -31.79 -12.03 -6.14
CA GLU A 201 -30.51 -12.65 -6.49
C GLU A 201 -29.61 -11.68 -7.27
N PHE A 202 -28.30 -11.84 -7.12
CA PHE A 202 -27.34 -11.00 -7.85
C PHE A 202 -27.36 -11.33 -9.33
N THR A 203 -27.81 -10.36 -10.12
CA THR A 203 -27.87 -10.44 -11.57
C THR A 203 -26.91 -9.41 -12.18
N PRO A 204 -26.15 -9.77 -13.22
CA PRO A 204 -25.34 -8.83 -13.98
C PRO A 204 -26.15 -7.68 -14.58
N ILE A 205 -25.63 -6.45 -14.47
CA ILE A 205 -26.21 -5.26 -15.08
C ILE A 205 -25.13 -4.35 -15.68
N THR A 206 -25.56 -3.35 -16.45
CA THR A 206 -24.64 -2.33 -17.00
C THR A 206 -24.23 -1.30 -15.95
N TRP A 207 -23.15 -0.56 -16.21
CA TRP A 207 -22.71 0.54 -15.35
C TRP A 207 -23.74 1.67 -15.25
N ASP A 208 -24.38 2.03 -16.36
CA ASP A 208 -25.40 3.09 -16.39
C ASP A 208 -26.58 2.71 -15.49
N GLN A 209 -27.10 1.48 -15.63
CA GLN A 209 -28.15 0.98 -14.76
C GLN A 209 -27.74 0.96 -13.27
N ALA A 210 -26.49 0.62 -12.97
CA ALA A 210 -26.00 0.59 -11.60
C ALA A 210 -26.01 2.00 -10.99
N PHE A 211 -25.55 3.00 -11.76
CA PHE A 211 -25.55 4.39 -11.32
C PHE A 211 -26.95 5.00 -11.27
N ASP A 212 -27.85 4.68 -12.21
CA ASP A 212 -29.24 5.14 -12.21
C ASP A 212 -29.96 4.71 -10.91
N VAL A 213 -29.82 3.44 -10.53
CA VAL A 213 -30.41 2.92 -9.29
C VAL A 213 -29.77 3.58 -8.06
N MET A 214 -28.44 3.74 -8.05
CA MET A 214 -27.76 4.44 -6.96
C MET A 214 -28.24 5.88 -6.83
N GLU A 215 -28.36 6.60 -7.93
CA GLU A 215 -28.84 7.98 -7.99
C GLU A 215 -30.26 8.10 -7.45
N GLU A 216 -31.18 7.25 -7.91
CA GLU A 216 -32.58 7.23 -7.45
C GLU A 216 -32.65 7.04 -5.93
N LYS A 217 -31.94 6.04 -5.39
CA LYS A 217 -31.95 5.75 -3.95
C LYS A 217 -31.28 6.86 -3.13
N PHE A 218 -30.15 7.41 -3.59
CA PHE A 218 -29.48 8.52 -2.91
C PHE A 218 -30.34 9.78 -2.90
N LYS A 219 -30.96 10.16 -4.03
CA LYS A 219 -31.85 11.32 -4.11
C LYS A 219 -33.08 11.16 -3.22
N THR A 220 -33.67 9.96 -3.19
CA THR A 220 -34.81 9.65 -2.32
C THR A 220 -34.46 9.81 -0.84
N ALA A 221 -33.36 9.20 -0.39
CA ALA A 221 -32.90 9.32 1.00
C ALA A 221 -32.59 10.78 1.39
N LEU A 222 -31.89 11.51 0.51
CA LEU A 222 -31.58 12.93 0.73
C LEU A 222 -32.83 13.80 0.82
N LYS A 223 -33.85 13.55 -0.02
CA LYS A 223 -35.11 14.30 -0.02
C LYS A 223 -35.93 14.04 1.24
N GLU A 224 -35.98 12.79 1.71
CA GLU A 224 -36.83 12.39 2.84
C GLU A 224 -36.19 12.68 4.21
N LYS A 225 -34.88 12.45 4.34
CA LYS A 225 -34.19 12.45 5.64
C LYS A 225 -32.96 13.36 5.70
N GLY A 226 -32.61 14.02 4.59
CA GLY A 226 -31.49 14.93 4.51
C GLY A 226 -30.11 14.24 4.47
N PRO A 227 -29.01 15.03 4.55
CA PRO A 227 -27.63 14.55 4.39
C PRO A 227 -27.16 13.48 5.40
N GLU A 228 -27.79 13.42 6.57
CA GLU A 228 -27.42 12.46 7.62
C GLU A 228 -27.91 11.03 7.32
N SER A 229 -28.76 10.86 6.31
CA SER A 229 -29.32 9.56 5.93
C SER A 229 -28.45 8.73 4.98
N ILE A 230 -27.43 9.36 4.40
CA ILE A 230 -26.46 8.71 3.52
C ILE A 230 -25.13 8.54 4.25
N GLY A 231 -24.32 7.57 3.83
CA GLY A 231 -23.02 7.33 4.42
C GLY A 231 -22.07 6.62 3.47
N MET A 232 -20.77 6.75 3.74
CA MET A 232 -19.71 6.05 3.04
C MET A 232 -18.73 5.45 4.04
N PHE A 233 -18.51 4.14 3.94
CA PHE A 233 -17.46 3.47 4.70
C PHE A 233 -16.23 3.29 3.82
N GLY A 234 -15.18 4.04 4.12
CA GLY A 234 -13.99 4.12 3.28
C GLY A 234 -12.89 3.11 3.64
N SER A 235 -11.71 3.29 3.04
CA SER A 235 -10.56 2.44 3.32
C SER A 235 -9.25 3.23 3.41
N GLY A 236 -8.39 2.86 4.36
CA GLY A 236 -6.99 3.30 4.42
C GLY A 236 -6.12 2.71 3.29
N GLN A 237 -6.68 1.81 2.48
CA GLN A 237 -6.03 1.25 1.29
C GLN A 237 -6.39 1.99 0.00
N TRP A 238 -7.18 3.07 0.09
CA TRP A 238 -7.36 3.98 -1.02
C TRP A 238 -6.05 4.69 -1.35
N THR A 239 -5.91 5.06 -2.62
CA THR A 239 -4.94 6.08 -3.01
C THR A 239 -5.32 7.43 -2.36
N ILE A 240 -4.33 8.32 -2.26
CA ILE A 240 -4.53 9.66 -1.70
C ILE A 240 -5.66 10.40 -2.44
N TRP A 241 -5.69 10.27 -3.76
CA TRP A 241 -6.65 10.95 -4.64
C TRP A 241 -8.07 10.44 -4.44
N GLU A 242 -8.26 9.12 -4.31
CA GLU A 242 -9.57 8.51 -4.07
C GLU A 242 -10.15 8.97 -2.72
N GLY A 243 -9.35 8.94 -1.65
CA GLY A 243 -9.78 9.42 -0.33
C GLY A 243 -10.12 10.92 -0.33
N TYR A 244 -9.36 11.72 -1.07
CA TYR A 244 -9.63 13.14 -1.24
C TYR A 244 -10.91 13.41 -2.04
N ALA A 245 -11.12 12.70 -3.15
CA ALA A 245 -12.33 12.80 -3.96
C ALA A 245 -13.57 12.38 -3.16
N ALA A 246 -13.51 11.25 -2.44
CA ALA A 246 -14.58 10.79 -1.55
C ALA A 246 -14.90 11.81 -0.45
N SER A 247 -13.86 12.41 0.16
CA SER A 247 -14.03 13.45 1.18
C SER A 247 -14.71 14.69 0.63
N LYS A 248 -14.34 15.16 -0.57
CA LYS A 248 -14.99 16.29 -1.23
C LYS A 248 -16.44 15.98 -1.59
N LEU A 249 -16.70 14.80 -2.16
CA LEU A 249 -18.03 14.36 -2.51
C LEU A 249 -18.98 14.38 -1.31
N PHE A 250 -18.56 13.81 -0.17
CA PHE A 250 -19.40 13.73 1.02
C PHE A 250 -19.48 15.06 1.78
N LYS A 251 -18.33 15.64 2.14
CA LYS A 251 -18.30 16.81 3.03
C LYS A 251 -18.69 18.10 2.34
N ALA A 252 -18.31 18.29 1.07
CA ALA A 252 -18.60 19.51 0.32
C ALA A 252 -19.80 19.34 -0.62
N GLY A 253 -19.91 18.19 -1.31
CA GLY A 253 -21.01 17.90 -2.23
C GLY A 253 -22.32 17.64 -1.48
N PHE A 254 -22.41 16.49 -0.81
CA PHE A 254 -23.63 16.09 -0.10
C PHE A 254 -23.80 16.78 1.26
N ARG A 255 -22.78 17.49 1.73
CA ARG A 255 -22.78 18.20 3.03
C ARG A 255 -23.03 17.25 4.21
N SER A 256 -22.52 16.03 4.12
CA SER A 256 -22.61 15.00 5.15
C SER A 256 -21.23 14.72 5.74
N ASN A 257 -21.18 14.54 7.06
CA ASN A 257 -19.96 14.08 7.73
C ASN A 257 -19.92 12.56 7.92
N ASN A 258 -20.91 11.83 7.40
CA ASN A 258 -21.02 10.36 7.50
C ASN A 258 -20.09 9.66 6.52
N ILE A 259 -18.80 9.95 6.65
CA ILE A 259 -17.70 9.28 5.96
C ILE A 259 -16.65 8.90 7.01
N ASP A 260 -16.42 7.61 7.19
CA ASP A 260 -15.41 7.09 8.11
C ASP A 260 -14.74 5.84 7.49
N PRO A 261 -13.42 5.67 7.59
CA PRO A 261 -12.73 4.54 6.99
C PRO A 261 -12.54 3.38 7.97
N ASN A 262 -12.20 2.20 7.45
CA ASN A 262 -11.72 1.06 8.26
C ASN A 262 -10.55 1.42 9.21
N ALA A 263 -9.74 2.44 8.90
CA ALA A 263 -8.67 2.92 9.77
C ALA A 263 -9.17 3.44 11.14
N ARG A 264 -10.47 3.73 11.29
CA ARG A 264 -11.11 3.96 12.59
C ARG A 264 -10.84 2.83 13.57
N HIS A 265 -10.88 1.59 13.10
CA HIS A 265 -10.65 0.39 13.91
C HIS A 265 -9.16 0.12 14.19
N CYS A 266 -8.25 0.89 13.60
CA CYS A 266 -6.81 0.67 13.72
C CYS A 266 -6.12 1.85 14.41
N MET A 267 -6.15 3.03 13.80
CA MET A 267 -5.27 4.15 14.19
C MET A 267 -5.99 5.25 14.98
N ALA A 268 -7.30 5.15 15.23
CA ALA A 268 -8.05 6.22 15.88
C ALA A 268 -7.51 6.59 17.26
N SER A 269 -7.20 5.60 18.10
CA SER A 269 -6.64 5.84 19.44
C SER A 269 -5.26 6.47 19.38
N ALA A 270 -4.41 6.04 18.45
CA ALA A 270 -3.07 6.60 18.26
C ALA A 270 -3.14 8.07 17.81
N VAL A 271 -4.03 8.39 16.86
CA VAL A 271 -4.22 9.78 16.39
C VAL A 271 -4.72 10.68 17.50
N VAL A 272 -5.69 10.25 18.31
CA VAL A 272 -6.16 11.03 19.46
C VAL A 272 -5.04 11.20 20.49
N GLY A 273 -4.29 10.14 20.76
CA GLY A 273 -3.14 10.16 21.67
C GLY A 273 -2.00 11.08 21.23
N LEU A 274 -1.81 11.30 19.92
CA LEU A 274 -0.84 12.25 19.38
C LEU A 274 -1.39 13.68 19.34
N CYS A 275 -2.64 13.86 18.92
CA CYS A 275 -3.26 15.17 18.81
C CYS A 275 -3.40 15.88 20.16
N VAL A 276 -3.82 15.17 21.21
CA VAL A 276 -4.09 15.79 22.52
C VAL A 276 -2.84 16.43 23.13
N PRO A 277 -1.69 15.74 23.25
CA PRO A 277 -0.47 16.32 23.83
C PRO A 277 0.20 17.35 22.91
N LEU A 278 0.24 17.13 21.59
CA LEU A 278 0.92 18.05 20.66
C LEU A 278 0.17 19.39 20.53
N VAL A 279 -1.15 19.37 20.58
CA VAL A 279 -1.96 20.60 20.64
C VAL A 279 -1.80 21.31 21.99
N TRP A 280 -1.61 20.55 23.08
CA TRP A 280 -1.30 21.12 24.39
C TRP A 280 0.09 21.75 24.45
N MET A 281 1.11 21.08 23.92
CA MET A 281 2.50 21.58 23.86
C MET A 281 2.60 22.85 23.02
N SER A 282 1.92 22.92 21.87
CA SER A 282 1.88 24.14 21.05
C SER A 282 1.20 25.31 21.77
N ARG A 283 0.12 25.05 22.54
CA ARG A 283 -0.51 26.07 23.40
C ARG A 283 0.39 26.51 24.56
N TRP A 284 1.13 25.58 25.17
CA TRP A 284 2.06 25.89 26.26
C TRP A 284 3.28 26.67 25.78
N ALA A 285 3.82 26.33 24.59
CA ALA A 285 4.87 27.09 23.94
C ALA A 285 4.43 28.53 23.62
N ALA A 286 3.21 28.71 23.08
CA ALA A 286 2.66 30.05 22.82
C ALA A 286 2.54 30.89 24.12
N MET A 287 2.09 30.28 25.22
CA MET A 287 1.99 30.95 26.53
C MET A 287 3.36 31.37 27.08
N THR A 288 4.41 30.54 26.93
CA THR A 288 5.77 30.86 27.42
C THR A 288 6.52 31.88 26.54
N THR A 289 6.23 31.96 25.23
CA THR A 289 6.71 33.07 24.40
C THR A 289 6.01 34.39 24.70
N SER A 290 4.72 34.38 25.03
CA SER A 290 4.01 35.62 25.38
C SER A 290 4.56 36.25 26.66
N SER A 291 4.92 35.43 27.67
CA SER A 291 5.44 35.93 28.95
C SER A 291 6.86 36.52 28.86
N ARG A 292 7.64 36.19 27.83
CA ARG A 292 8.92 36.88 27.52
C ARG A 292 8.72 38.23 26.83
N LEU A 293 7.73 38.35 25.93
CA LEU A 293 7.41 39.63 25.27
C LEU A 293 6.79 40.64 26.25
N THR A 294 5.95 40.21 27.19
CA THR A 294 5.40 41.12 28.22
C THR A 294 6.46 41.64 29.20
N ARG A 295 7.58 40.93 29.39
CA ARG A 295 8.70 41.42 30.22
C ARG A 295 9.59 42.44 29.53
N LEU A 296 9.61 42.49 28.19
CA LEU A 296 10.35 43.49 27.42
C LEU A 296 9.57 44.80 27.23
N CYS A 297 8.22 44.75 27.18
CA CYS A 297 7.39 45.96 27.00
C CYS A 297 6.97 46.66 28.31
N CYS A 298 7.14 46.06 29.50
CA CYS A 298 6.76 46.68 30.78
C CYS A 298 7.92 47.35 31.53
N GLY A 299 9.07 47.53 30.88
CA GLY A 299 10.29 48.08 31.45
C GLY A 299 10.53 49.55 31.14
N ALA A 300 9.52 50.42 31.12
CA ALA A 300 9.67 51.88 31.22
C ALA A 300 8.31 52.58 31.09
N GLN A 301 7.59 52.80 32.19
CA GLN A 301 6.78 54.02 32.43
C GLN A 301 6.06 53.93 33.78
N THR A 302 6.71 54.55 34.77
CA THR A 302 6.12 55.33 35.87
C THR A 302 4.73 54.90 36.39
N TRP A 303 4.75 54.08 37.43
CA TRP A 303 3.70 53.98 38.44
C TRP A 303 3.55 55.30 39.20
N ARG A 304 2.61 56.16 38.79
CA ARG A 304 1.92 57.13 39.66
C ARG A 304 0.79 57.77 38.87
N LYS A 305 -0.40 57.79 39.47
CA LYS A 305 -1.70 58.31 38.99
C LYS A 305 -2.55 57.30 38.19
N CYS A 306 -3.30 56.47 38.91
CA CYS A 306 -4.75 56.35 38.67
C CYS A 306 -5.43 55.61 39.84
N THR A 307 -5.43 56.22 41.02
CA THR A 307 -6.36 55.90 42.11
C THR A 307 -7.32 57.07 42.26
N ARG A 308 -8.42 57.05 41.50
CA ARG A 308 -9.76 57.63 41.83
C ARG A 308 -10.57 57.86 40.55
N SER A 309 -11.38 56.87 40.18
CA SER A 309 -12.79 57.09 39.86
C SER A 309 -13.46 55.73 39.70
N SER A 310 -14.37 55.47 40.64
CA SER A 310 -15.25 54.32 40.76
C SER A 310 -16.03 53.99 39.50
N GLY A 311 -15.91 52.74 39.04
CA GLY A 311 -16.84 52.07 38.12
C GLY A 311 -16.73 50.57 38.35
N ARG A 312 -17.78 49.96 38.92
CA ARG A 312 -17.86 48.53 39.26
C ARG A 312 -17.60 47.65 38.04
N ALA A 313 -16.51 46.89 38.04
CA ALA A 313 -16.41 45.66 37.24
C ALA A 313 -16.69 44.48 38.17
N SER A 314 -17.87 43.88 37.98
CA SER A 314 -18.32 42.69 38.68
C SER A 314 -17.46 41.49 38.28
N LEU A 315 -16.92 40.77 39.25
CA LEU A 315 -16.34 39.44 39.06
C LEU A 315 -17.49 38.47 38.77
N THR A 316 -17.74 38.17 37.51
CA THR A 316 -18.59 37.03 37.13
C THR A 316 -17.74 35.76 37.17
N VAL A 317 -17.88 35.02 38.26
CA VAL A 317 -17.50 33.62 38.36
C VAL A 317 -18.38 32.84 37.39
N VAL A 318 -17.83 32.39 36.25
CA VAL A 318 -18.52 31.46 35.37
C VAL A 318 -18.36 30.06 35.96
N SER A 319 -19.47 29.58 36.53
CA SER A 319 -19.70 28.22 36.98
C SER A 319 -19.38 27.20 35.88
N LEU A 320 -18.51 26.24 36.19
CA LEU A 320 -18.30 25.03 35.39
C LEU A 320 -19.47 24.08 35.64
N THR A 321 -20.56 24.24 34.88
CA THR A 321 -21.59 23.21 34.77
C THR A 321 -21.20 22.19 33.69
N ARG A 322 -21.31 20.94 34.12
CA ARG A 322 -20.89 19.69 33.48
C ARG A 322 -21.89 19.31 32.38
N THR A 323 -21.59 19.53 31.09
CA THR A 323 -22.25 18.83 29.96
C THR A 323 -21.39 18.75 28.69
N SER A 324 -21.31 17.52 28.15
CA SER A 324 -20.78 17.06 26.84
C SER A 324 -19.24 16.98 26.64
N PRO A 325 -18.66 15.77 26.54
CA PRO A 325 -17.42 15.55 25.80
C PRO A 325 -17.74 15.57 24.29
N TRP A 326 -16.75 15.74 23.41
CA TRP A 326 -16.88 15.74 21.94
C TRP A 326 -17.22 17.08 21.26
N ARG A 327 -16.38 18.11 21.46
CA ARG A 327 -16.12 19.12 20.41
C ARG A 327 -14.62 19.34 20.27
N CYS A 328 -14.02 18.77 19.23
CA CYS A 328 -12.70 19.20 18.76
C CYS A 328 -12.86 20.59 18.12
N PHE A 329 -12.56 21.64 18.86
CA PHE A 329 -12.34 22.97 18.29
C PHE A 329 -10.99 22.98 17.57
N LEU A 330 -11.02 22.95 16.23
CA LEU A 330 -9.87 23.34 15.41
C LEU A 330 -9.66 24.86 15.54
N PRO A 331 -8.44 25.34 15.86
CA PRO A 331 -8.17 26.77 15.95
C PRO A 331 -8.08 27.38 14.55
N THR A 332 -9.04 28.26 14.22
CA THR A 332 -9.12 29.05 12.98
C THR A 332 -8.17 30.27 12.94
N SER A 333 -7.06 30.26 13.67
CA SER A 333 -6.25 31.47 13.89
C SER A 333 -4.82 31.44 13.32
N ILE A 334 -4.50 30.61 12.32
CA ILE A 334 -3.14 30.57 11.71
C ILE A 334 -3.10 30.90 10.20
N VAL A 335 -4.22 31.27 9.56
CA VAL A 335 -4.19 31.74 8.15
C VAL A 335 -4.82 33.13 8.02
N ALA A 336 -4.13 34.13 8.56
CA ALA A 336 -4.49 35.54 8.33
C ALA A 336 -3.26 36.45 8.46
N SER A 337 -2.17 36.16 7.75
CA SER A 337 -1.02 37.08 7.67
C SER A 337 -0.07 36.80 6.50
N SER A 338 -0.58 36.85 5.27
CA SER A 338 0.15 37.22 4.05
C SER A 338 -0.82 37.06 2.87
N TRP A 339 -0.66 37.89 1.82
CA TRP A 339 -1.58 38.08 0.69
C TRP A 339 -2.71 39.09 0.90
N ARG A 340 -2.34 40.35 1.21
CA ARG A 340 -3.04 41.50 0.63
C ARG A 340 -2.53 41.69 -0.79
N ILE A 341 -3.22 41.10 -1.76
CA ILE A 341 -3.24 41.62 -3.13
C ILE A 341 -4.63 42.22 -3.32
N THR A 342 -4.62 43.51 -3.64
CA THR A 342 -5.77 44.41 -3.84
C THR A 342 -6.81 43.85 -4.80
N ALA A 343 -7.95 43.39 -4.25
CA ALA A 343 -9.18 43.19 -4.99
C ALA A 343 -9.96 44.51 -5.09
N SER A 344 -9.57 45.37 -6.03
CA SER A 344 -10.33 46.58 -6.40
C SER A 344 -10.53 46.77 -7.91
N SER A 345 -10.49 45.69 -8.69
CA SER A 345 -10.93 45.71 -10.09
C SER A 345 -11.42 44.33 -10.50
N LEU A 346 -12.52 44.28 -11.25
CA LEU A 346 -13.27 43.11 -11.74
C LEU A 346 -14.47 42.68 -10.90
N ARG A 347 -15.39 43.64 -10.64
CA ARG A 347 -16.81 43.37 -10.88
C ARG A 347 -17.06 43.62 -12.36
N ARG A 348 -17.35 42.56 -13.13
CA ARG A 348 -18.23 42.59 -14.31
C ARG A 348 -18.46 41.15 -14.76
N ASN A 349 -19.74 40.77 -14.71
CA ASN A 349 -20.45 39.81 -15.55
C ASN A 349 -19.83 38.42 -15.73
N LEU A 350 -20.57 37.39 -15.30
CA LEU A 350 -20.96 36.26 -16.15
C LEU A 350 -21.97 35.39 -15.40
N THR A 351 -23.23 35.52 -15.83
CA THR A 351 -24.26 34.50 -15.79
C THR A 351 -23.94 33.46 -16.87
N TRP A 352 -23.87 32.18 -16.51
CA TRP A 352 -24.30 31.01 -17.30
C TRP A 352 -24.58 29.86 -16.32
#